data_AF-A0A0L0QS50-F1
#
_entry.id   AF-A0A0L0QS50-F1
#
_cell.length_a   1.000
_cell.length_b   1.000
_cell.length_c   1.000
_cell.angle_alpha   90.00
_cell.angle_beta   90.00
_cell.angle_gamma   90.00
#
_symmetry.space_group_name_H-M   'P 1'
#
loop_
_entity.id
_entity.type
_entity.pdbx_description
1 polymer ?
#
loop_
_entity_poly.entity_id
_entity_poly.type
_entity_poly.pdbx_seq_one_letter_code
_entity_poly.pdbx_strand_id
1 'polypeptide(L)'
;MYSNLFEAWWPIILAGVITASSVVILARYIRRTILYLLTTIVSLISFIILILSIFTIGEWAGMGIGMFAISILLGVNIGALCSFLVKQK
;
A
#
# COMPACT_ATOMS: atom_id res chain seq x y z
N MET A 1 26.52 -9.10 -14.82
CA MET A 1 26.25 -8.46 -13.51
C MET A 1 24.96 -7.61 -13.50
N TYR A 2 23.95 -7.94 -14.34
CA TYR A 2 22.66 -7.23 -14.44
C TYR A 2 21.44 -8.18 -14.50
N SER A 3 21.61 -9.46 -14.13
CA SER A 3 20.55 -10.48 -14.21
C SER A 3 19.47 -10.33 -13.12
N ASN A 4 19.83 -9.80 -11.95
CA ASN A 4 18.98 -9.92 -10.75
C ASN A 4 18.08 -8.71 -10.51
N LEU A 5 18.15 -7.66 -11.34
CA LEU A 5 17.23 -6.52 -11.22
C LEU A 5 15.81 -6.94 -11.57
N PHE A 6 15.60 -7.69 -12.66
CA PHE A 6 14.26 -8.18 -12.97
C PHE A 6 13.73 -9.15 -11.91
N GLU A 7 14.60 -9.97 -11.33
CA GLU A 7 14.24 -10.95 -10.30
C GLU A 7 13.84 -10.29 -8.97
N ALA A 8 14.45 -9.16 -8.62
CA ALA A 8 14.09 -8.37 -7.45
C ALA A 8 12.81 -7.53 -7.65
N TRP A 9 12.54 -7.07 -8.88
CA TRP A 9 11.39 -6.21 -9.18
C TRP A 9 10.12 -6.99 -9.54
N TRP A 10 10.25 -8.19 -10.11
CA TRP A 10 9.14 -9.08 -10.44
C TRP A 10 8.19 -9.37 -9.27
N PRO A 11 8.66 -9.73 -8.05
CA PRO A 11 7.78 -9.95 -6.91
C PRO A 11 7.04 -8.68 -6.47
N ILE A 12 7.65 -7.49 -6.64
CA ILE A 12 7.03 -6.20 -6.31
C ILE A 12 5.90 -5.90 -7.29
N ILE A 13 6.13 -6.11 -8.58
CA ILE A 13 5.13 -5.89 -9.63
C ILE A 13 3.96 -6.87 -9.46
N LEU A 14 4.24 -8.15 -9.22
CA LEU A 14 3.22 -9.16 -8.95
C LEU A 14 2.40 -8.83 -7.69
N ALA A 15 3.07 -8.44 -6.60
CA ALA A 15 2.39 -8.01 -5.38
C ALA A 15 1.48 -6.81 -5.67
N GLY A 16 1.95 -5.82 -6.44
CA GLY A 16 1.14 -4.67 -6.84
C GLY A 16 -0.13 -5.07 -7.60
N VAL A 17 -0.03 -5.95 -8.60
CA VAL A 17 -1.17 -6.40 -9.42
C VAL A 17 -2.18 -7.20 -8.60
N ILE A 18 -1.71 -8.13 -7.76
CA ILE A 18 -2.58 -8.93 -6.89
C ILE A 18 -3.33 -8.02 -5.91
N THR A 19 -2.63 -7.03 -5.34
CA THR A 19 -3.20 -6.09 -4.37
C THR A 19 -4.21 -5.16 -5.03
N ALA A 20 -3.93 -4.66 -6.23
CA ALA A 20 -4.88 -3.83 -6.98
C ALA A 20 -6.16 -4.61 -7.32
N SER A 21 -6.01 -5.87 -7.75
CA SER A 21 -7.13 -6.74 -8.10
C SER A 21 -8.01 -7.06 -6.89
N SER A 22 -7.39 -7.38 -5.75
CA SER A 22 -8.12 -7.70 -4.51
C SER A 22 -8.86 -6.49 -3.96
N VAL A 23 -8.27 -5.29 -4.04
CA VAL A 23 -8.92 -4.02 -3.61
C VAL A 23 -10.17 -3.72 -4.44
N VAL A 24 -10.13 -3.93 -5.77
CA VAL A 24 -11.30 -3.72 -6.64
C VAL A 24 -12.45 -4.67 -6.28
N ILE A 25 -12.12 -5.92 -5.96
CA ILE A 25 -13.11 -6.93 -5.53
C ILE A 25 -13.68 -6.56 -4.16
N LEU A 26 -12.81 -6.20 -3.21
CA LEU A 26 -13.21 -5.77 -1.86
C LEU A 26 -14.09 -4.52 -1.90
N ALA A 27 -13.75 -3.53 -2.74
CA ALA A 27 -14.52 -2.30 -2.89
C ALA A 27 -15.96 -2.56 -3.37
N ARG A 28 -16.20 -3.63 -4.13
CA ARG A 28 -17.54 -4.04 -4.57
C ARG A 28 -18.35 -4.77 -3.49
N TYR A 29 -17.69 -5.44 -2.55
CA TYR A 29 -18.34 -6.34 -1.59
C TYR A 29 -18.42 -5.79 -0.16
N ILE A 30 -17.58 -4.82 0.20
CA ILE A 30 -17.43 -4.38 1.59
C ILE A 30 -18.29 -3.16 1.92
N ARG A 31 -18.99 -3.24 3.05
CA ARG A 31 -19.73 -2.12 3.67
C ARG A 31 -18.77 -0.99 4.06
N ARG A 32 -19.10 0.28 3.78
CA ARG A 32 -18.20 1.44 3.99
C ARG A 32 -17.53 1.50 5.37
N THR A 33 -18.20 1.06 6.44
CA THR A 33 -17.63 0.99 7.80
C THR A 33 -16.36 0.15 7.86
N ILE A 34 -16.33 -0.98 7.17
CA ILE A 34 -15.18 -1.90 7.15
C ILE A 34 -14.07 -1.32 6.26
N LEU A 35 -14.41 -0.58 5.18
CA LEU A 35 -13.41 0.13 4.36
C LEU A 35 -12.63 1.17 5.18
N TYR A 36 -13.31 1.97 6.00
CA TYR A 36 -12.66 2.96 6.87
C TYR A 36 -11.79 2.31 7.96
N LEU A 37 -12.23 1.18 8.50
CA LEU A 37 -11.48 0.44 9.52
C LEU A 37 -10.21 -0.19 8.90
N LEU A 38 -10.32 -0.77 7.71
CA LEU A 38 -9.18 -1.29 6.94
C LEU A 38 -8.19 -0.20 6.56
N THR A 39 -8.64 0.94 6.04
CA THR A 39 -7.73 2.05 5.71
C THR A 39 -7.00 2.57 6.93
N THR A 40 -7.64 2.63 8.10
CA THR A 40 -7.01 3.06 9.35
C THR A 40 -5.91 2.09 9.78
N ILE A 41 -6.20 0.78 9.77
CA ILE A 41 -5.21 -0.26 10.13
C ILE A 41 -4.04 -0.27 9.15
N VAL A 42 -4.31 -0.24 7.84
CA VAL A 42 -3.26 -0.26 6.82
C VAL A 42 -2.41 1.00 6.86
N SER A 43 -3.00 2.17 7.12
CA SER A 43 -2.25 3.42 7.30
C SER A 43 -1.34 3.35 8.52
N LEU A 44 -1.81 2.77 9.63
CA LEU A 44 -1.05 2.64 10.88
C LEU A 44 0.12 1.65 10.72
N ILE A 45 -0.11 0.51 10.06
CA ILE A 45 0.94 -0.46 9.72
C ILE A 45 1.97 0.18 8.79
N SER A 46 1.53 0.90 7.76
CA SER A 46 2.45 1.57 6.81
C SER A 46 3.29 2.63 7.50
N PHE A 47 2.73 3.36 8.46
CA PHE A 47 3.46 4.35 9.25
C PHE A 47 4.51 3.71 10.15
N ILE A 48 4.18 2.59 10.80
CA ILE A 48 5.15 1.81 11.59
C ILE A 48 6.29 1.29 10.71
N ILE A 49 5.97 0.74 9.52
CA ILE A 49 6.96 0.24 8.57
C ILE A 49 7.88 1.38 8.12
N LEU A 50 7.33 2.56 7.84
CA LEU A 50 8.11 3.74 7.45
C LEU A 50 9.11 4.13 8.54
N ILE A 51 8.66 4.21 9.80
CA ILE A 51 9.53 4.50 10.96
C ILE A 51 10.62 3.44 11.07
N LEU A 52 10.27 2.16 11.06
CA LEU A 52 11.24 1.07 11.13
C LEU A 52 12.26 1.17 9.99
N SER A 53 11.81 1.46 8.76
CA SER A 53 12.68 1.61 7.60
C SER A 53 13.75 2.70 7.78
N ILE A 54 13.36 3.84 8.36
CA ILE A 54 14.28 4.95 8.63
C ILE A 54 15.26 4.60 9.74
N PHE A 55 14.79 4.02 10.85
CA PHE A 55 15.62 3.84 12.05
C PHE A 55 16.44 2.54 12.07
N THR A 56 16.01 1.49 11.38
CA THR A 56 16.65 0.15 11.50
C THR A 56 17.46 -0.27 10.29
N ILE A 57 17.08 0.15 9.07
CA ILE A 57 17.69 -0.43 7.86
C ILE A 57 18.76 0.49 7.29
N GLY A 58 18.60 1.82 7.30
CA GLY A 58 19.65 2.83 7.02
C GLY A 58 20.33 2.80 5.62
N GLU A 59 20.24 1.68 4.91
CA GLU A 59 20.84 1.40 3.61
C GLU A 59 19.86 1.70 2.46
N TRP A 60 20.37 1.72 1.23
CA TRP A 60 19.57 1.89 0.00
C TRP A 60 18.36 0.94 -0.09
N ALA A 61 18.46 -0.26 0.48
CA ALA A 61 17.34 -1.20 0.59
C ALA A 61 16.20 -0.68 1.50
N GLY A 62 16.53 -0.01 2.59
CA GLY A 62 15.58 0.67 3.48
C GLY A 62 14.92 1.88 2.83
N MET A 63 15.57 2.50 1.85
CA MET A 63 14.97 3.59 1.08
C MET A 63 13.82 3.13 0.19
N GLY A 64 13.94 1.94 -0.42
CA GLY A 64 12.88 1.32 -1.22
C GLY A 64 11.66 0.92 -0.37
N ILE A 65 11.90 0.34 0.81
CA ILE A 65 10.83 -0.05 1.75
C ILE A 65 10.10 1.19 2.28
N GLY A 66 10.83 2.26 2.59
CA GLY A 66 10.24 3.54 3.00
C GLY A 66 9.38 4.17 1.91
N MET A 67 9.88 4.21 0.66
CA MET A 67 9.12 4.71 -0.50
C MET A 67 7.85 3.88 -0.76
N PHE A 68 7.92 2.57 -0.60
CA PHE A 68 6.76 1.69 -0.72
C PHE A 68 5.72 1.97 0.36
N ALA A 69 6.15 2.14 1.61
CA ALA A 69 5.27 2.50 2.72
C ALA A 69 4.59 3.87 2.50
N ILE A 70 5.31 4.87 1.97
CA ILE A 70 4.74 6.18 1.61
C ILE A 70 3.69 6.03 0.51
N SER A 71 3.98 5.23 -0.52
CA SER A 71 3.05 5.00 -1.64
C SER A 71 1.75 4.35 -1.17
N ILE A 72 1.84 3.38 -0.25
CA ILE A 72 0.66 2.75 0.37
C ILE A 72 -0.11 3.79 1.20
N LEU A 73 0.57 4.58 2.02
CA LEU A 73 -0.04 5.65 2.81
C LEU A 73 -0.84 6.63 1.94
N LEU A 74 -0.25 7.09 0.84
CA LEU A 74 -0.93 7.98 -0.11
C LEU A 74 -2.10 7.28 -0.80
N GLY A 75 -1.89 6.07 -1.32
CA GLY A 75 -2.92 5.33 -2.05
C GLY A 75 -4.15 5.01 -1.18
N VAL A 76 -3.93 4.60 0.07
CA VAL A 76 -4.99 4.27 1.03
C VAL A 76 -5.79 5.52 1.42
N ASN A 77 -5.13 6.64 1.67
CA ASN A 77 -5.81 7.89 2.01
C ASN A 77 -6.58 8.48 0.82
N ILE A 78 -6.00 8.44 -0.39
CA ILE A 78 -6.70 8.86 -1.62
C ILE A 78 -7.92 7.97 -1.88
N GLY A 79 -7.78 6.64 -1.72
CA GLY A 79 -8.89 5.69 -1.86
C GLY A 79 -10.02 5.95 -0.86
N ALA A 80 -9.68 6.29 0.40
CA ALA A 80 -10.66 6.67 1.41
C ALA A 80 -11.40 7.98 1.06
N LEU A 81 -10.66 9.00 0.61
CA LEU A 81 -11.25 10.28 0.16
C LEU A 81 -12.16 10.09 -1.05
N CYS A 82 -11.76 9.28 -2.03
CA CYS A 82 -12.61 8.94 -3.18
C CYS A 82 -13.89 8.21 -2.72
N SER A 83 -13.80 7.28 -1.78
CA SER A 83 -14.98 6.58 -1.22
C SER A 83 -15.97 7.54 -0.55
N PHE A 84 -15.47 8.60 0.11
CA PHE A 84 -16.32 9.67 0.66
C PHE A 84 -17.03 10.47 -0.44
N LEU A 85 -16.33 10.80 -1.52
CA LEU A 85 -16.84 11.61 -2.64
C LEU A 85 -17.80 10.85 -3.58
N VAL A 86 -17.75 9.52 -3.64
CA VAL A 86 -18.73 8.74 -4.40
C VAL A 86 -20.11 8.87 -3.74
N LYS A 87 -20.96 9.69 -4.38
CA LYS A 87 -22.35 9.93 -3.99
C LYS A 87 -23.14 8.62 -3.99
N GLN A 88 -23.84 8.35 -2.88
CA GLN A 88 -24.72 7.19 -2.78
C GLN A 88 -25.94 7.39 -3.69
N LYS A 89 -26.20 6.39 -4.53
CA LYS A 89 -27.54 6.16 -5.10
C LYS A 89 -28.26 5.17 -4.20
#